data_AF-A0A847ZTU4-F1
#
_entry.id   AF-A0A847ZTU4-F1
#
_cell.length_a   1.000
_cell.length_b   1.000
_cell.length_c   1.000
_cell.angle_alpha   90.00
_cell.angle_beta   90.00
_cell.angle_gamma   90.00
#
_symmetry.space_group_name_H-M   'P 1'
#
loop_
_entity.id
_entity.type
_entity.pdbx_description
1 polymer ?
#
loop_
_entity_poly.entity_id
_entity_poly.type
_entity_poly.pdbx_seq_one_letter_code
_entity_poly.pdbx_strand_id
1 'polypeptide(L)' 'MAVSDAILTRLLQLHPKIIDLSLDRMHRLLALLDHPERKLPPVIHVAGTNGKGSTVAFARAMIEAAGLKAHCYTS' A
#
# COMPACT_ATOMS: atom_id res chain seq x y z
N MET A 1 0.61 24.00 7.92
CA MET A 1 -0.02 22.89 7.18
C MET A 1 1.11 22.04 6.63
N ALA A 2 1.12 20.72 6.89
CA ALA A 2 2.21 19.87 6.42
C ALA A 2 2.15 19.75 4.89
N VAL A 3 3.29 19.56 4.23
CA VAL A 3 3.33 19.35 2.76
C VAL A 3 2.46 18.16 2.35
N SER A 4 2.38 17.14 3.20
CA SER A 4 1.49 15.99 3.05
C SER A 4 0.02 16.40 2.95
N ASP A 5 -0.44 17.37 3.75
CA ASP A 5 -1.85 17.77 3.81
C ASP A 5 -2.24 18.49 2.52
N ALA A 6 -1.35 19.34 1.99
CA ALA A 6 -1.56 20.04 0.72
C ALA A 6 -1.65 19.05 -0.47
N ILE A 7 -0.76 18.04 -0.50
CA ILE A 7 -0.78 16.98 -1.51
C ILE A 7 -2.06 16.16 -1.38
N LEU A 8 -2.42 15.74 -0.16
CA LEU A 8 -3.62 14.94 0.08
C LEU A 8 -4.88 15.69 -0.35
N THR A 9 -4.99 16.98 0.01
CA THR A 9 -6.11 17.83 -0.38
C THR A 9 -6.28 17.87 -1.90
N ARG A 10 -5.17 18.04 -2.65
CA ARG A 10 -5.20 18.03 -4.11
C ARG A 10 -5.60 16.66 -4.66
N LEU A 11 -5.05 15.57 -4.12
CA LEU A 11 -5.36 14.22 -4.61
C LEU A 11 -6.82 13.83 -4.38
N LEU A 12 -7.39 14.22 -3.24
CA LEU A 12 -8.79 13.96 -2.92
C LEU A 12 -9.77 14.66 -3.87
N GLN A 13 -9.38 15.77 -4.51
CA GLN A 13 -10.19 16.45 -5.53
C GLN A 13 -10.22 15.72 -6.89
N LEU A 14 -9.27 14.81 -7.15
CA LEU A 14 -9.15 14.14 -8.44
C LEU A 14 -10.13 12.97 -8.64
N HIS A 15 -10.84 12.54 -7.58
CA HIS A 15 -11.78 11.42 -7.69
C HIS A 15 -13.12 11.70 -7.01
N PRO A 16 -14.26 11.59 -7.73
CA PRO A 16 -15.57 11.97 -7.21
C PRO A 16 -16.17 10.96 -6.21
N LYS A 17 -15.65 9.73 -6.15
CA LYS A 17 -16.08 8.72 -5.17
C LYS A 17 -15.02 8.55 -4.08
N ILE A 18 -15.45 8.58 -2.82
CA ILE A 18 -14.60 8.33 -1.65
C ILE A 18 -14.10 6.88 -1.68
N ILE A 19 -14.96 5.92 -2.03
CA ILE A 19 -14.61 4.50 -2.20
C ILE A 19 -15.12 4.01 -3.55
N ASP A 20 -14.20 3.49 -4.36
CA ASP A 20 -14.47 2.81 -5.62
C ASP A 20 -13.61 1.55 -5.65
N LEU A 21 -14.26 0.39 -5.61
CA LEU A 21 -13.62 -0.92 -5.45
C LEU A 21 -13.13 -1.51 -6.78
N SER A 22 -13.24 -0.79 -7.90
CA SER A 22 -12.64 -1.20 -9.17
C SER A 22 -11.12 -1.04 -9.14
N LEU A 23 -10.42 -1.97 -9.82
CA LEU A 23 -8.98 -1.92 -10.04
C LEU A 23 -8.59 -1.28 -11.37
N ASP A 24 -9.54 -0.87 -12.22
CA ASP A 24 -9.24 -0.40 -13.58
C ASP A 24 -8.34 0.84 -13.61
N ARG A 25 -8.56 1.77 -12.68
CA ARG A 25 -7.72 2.96 -12.52
C ARG A 25 -6.30 2.61 -12.10
N MET A 26 -6.17 1.66 -11.16
CA MET A 26 -4.88 1.16 -10.69
C MET A 26 -4.13 0.43 -11.80
N HIS A 27 -4.78 -0.49 -12.53
CA HIS A 27 -4.14 -1.21 -13.63
C HIS A 27 -3.66 -0.29 -14.74
N ARG A 28 -4.44 0.75 -15.10
CA ARG A 28 -3.98 1.77 -16.06
C ARG A 28 -2.74 2.51 -15.57
N LEU A 29 -2.70 2.90 -14.29
CA LEU A 29 -1.53 3.56 -13.71
C LEU A 29 -0.30 2.63 -13.70
N LEU A 30 -0.48 1.36 -13.30
CA LEU A 30 0.62 0.39 -13.28
C LEU A 30 1.18 0.14 -14.68
N ALA A 31 0.33 0.07 -15.70
CA ALA A 31 0.77 -0.05 -17.10
C ALA A 31 1.61 1.16 -17.55
N LEU A 32 1.22 2.39 -17.18
CA LEU A 32 2.00 3.62 -17.47
C LEU A 32 3.35 3.65 -16.75
N LEU A 33 3.48 2.95 -15.63
CA LEU A 33 4.70 2.87 -14.82
C LEU A 33 5.56 1.65 -15.14
N ASP A 34 5.28 0.92 -16.22
CA ASP A 34 5.98 -0.32 -16.60
C ASP A 34 5.93 -1.41 -15.49
N HIS A 35 4.73 -1.62 -14.96
CA HIS A 35 4.38 -2.70 -14.04
C HIS A 35 5.37 -2.89 -12.86
N PRO A 36 5.60 -1.86 -12.02
CA PRO A 36 6.56 -1.94 -10.91
C PRO A 36 6.15 -2.99 -9.86
N GLU A 37 4.86 -3.30 -9.73
CA GLU A 37 4.32 -4.33 -8.85
C GLU A 37 4.88 -5.74 -9.16
N ARG A 38 5.34 -5.97 -10.39
CA ARG A 38 5.94 -7.24 -10.83
C ARG A 38 7.42 -7.38 -10.48
N LYS A 39 8.04 -6.29 -10.02
CA LYS A 39 9.47 -6.19 -9.68
C LYS A 39 9.69 -6.12 -8.16
N LEU A 40 8.63 -6.37 -7.36
CA LEU A 40 8.69 -6.35 -5.90
C LEU A 40 9.49 -7.56 -5.36
N PRO A 41 10.18 -7.42 -4.22
CA PRO A 41 10.68 -8.57 -3.46
C PRO A 41 9.50 -9.45 -3.00
N PRO A 42 9.74 -10.68 -2.49
CA PRO A 42 8.66 -11.56 -2.00
C PRO A 42 7.64 -10.83 -1.12
N VAL A 43 6.36 -10.95 -1.47
CA VAL A 43 5.26 -10.19 -0.85
C VAL A 43 4.35 -11.09 -0.03
N ILE A 44 4.04 -10.67 1.20
CA ILE A 44 2.96 -11.22 2.02
C ILE A 44 1.79 -10.23 1.98
N HIS A 45 0.65 -10.66 1.43
CA HIS A 45 -0.57 -9.84 1.37
C HIS A 45 -1.53 -10.21 2.51
N VAL A 46 -1.90 -9.24 3.35
CA VAL A 46 -2.75 -9.48 4.54
C VAL A 46 -4.10 -8.80 4.37
N ALA A 47 -5.17 -9.59 4.30
CA ALA A 47 -6.55 -9.13 4.21
C ALA A 47 -7.37 -9.61 5.43
N GLY A 48 -8.45 -8.90 5.77
CA GLY A 48 -9.36 -9.26 6.86
C GLY A 48 -10.03 -8.06 7.52
N THR A 49 -11.12 -8.28 8.25
CA THR A 49 -11.84 -7.20 8.96
C THR A 49 -10.97 -6.62 10.08
N ASN A 50 -10.42 -7.50 10.92
CA ASN A 50 -9.62 -7.14 12.10
C ASN A 50 -8.21 -7.74 12.03
N GLY A 51 -7.29 -7.23 12.85
CA GLY A 51 -5.97 -7.84 13.06
C GLY A 51 -4.90 -7.58 12.00
N LYS A 52 -5.23 -7.04 10.81
CA LYS A 52 -4.28 -6.79 9.71
C LYS A 52 -3.00 -6.06 10.15
N GLY A 53 -3.14 -4.96 10.89
CA GLY A 53 -2.01 -4.16 11.37
C GLY A 53 -1.11 -4.95 12.33
N SER A 54 -1.71 -5.64 13.30
CA SER A 54 -0.98 -6.50 14.24
C SER A 54 -0.30 -7.68 13.54
N THR A 55 -0.96 -8.32 12.58
CA THR A 55 -0.36 -9.39 11.76
C THR A 55 0.84 -8.90 10.97
N VAL A 56 0.74 -7.73 10.31
CA VAL A 56 1.89 -7.12 9.61
C VAL A 56 3.02 -6.79 10.59
N ALA A 57 2.70 -6.25 11.77
CA ALA A 57 3.70 -5.92 12.78
C ALA A 57 4.45 -7.16 13.30
N PHE A 58 3.73 -8.26 13.57
CA PHE A 58 4.35 -9.52 13.98
C PHE A 58 5.17 -10.15 12.86
N ALA A 59 4.66 -10.19 11.63
CA ALA A 59 5.40 -10.68 10.47
C ALA A 59 6.70 -9.90 10.28
N ARG A 60 6.64 -8.56 10.34
CA ARG A 60 7.81 -7.69 10.28
C ARG A 60 8.83 -8.04 11.36
N ALA A 61 8.40 -8.12 12.62
CA ALA A 61 9.30 -8.40 13.74
C ALA A 61 9.99 -9.76 13.59
N MET A 62 9.27 -10.79 13.14
CA MET A 62 9.86 -12.12 12.87
C MET A 62 10.87 -12.09 11.71
N ILE A 63 10.57 -11.37 10.62
CA ILE A 63 11.47 -11.23 9.47
C ILE A 63 12.75 -10.47 9.86
N GLU A 64 12.62 -9.36 10.59
CA GLU A 64 13.76 -8.59 11.09
C GLU A 64 14.59 -9.38 12.09
N ALA A 65 13.95 -10.15 13.00
CA ALA A 65 14.65 -11.04 13.94
C ALA A 65 15.42 -12.17 13.23
N ALA A 66 15.00 -12.58 12.04
CA ALA A 66 15.73 -13.52 11.19
C ALA A 66 16.91 -12.88 10.42
N GLY A 67 17.22 -11.60 10.67
CA GLY A 67 18.32 -10.87 10.01
C GLY A 67 17.98 -10.41 8.58
N LEU A 68 16.71 -10.45 8.19
CA LEU A 68 16.24 -10.01 6.87
C LEU A 68 15.68 -8.59 6.92
N LYS A 69 15.54 -7.96 5.75
CA LYS A 69 14.90 -6.63 5.63
C LYS A 69 13.41 -6.80 5.36
N ALA A 70 12.59 -6.13 6.17
CA ALA A 70 11.15 -6.08 5.97
C ALA A 70 10.70 -4.68 5.52
N HIS A 71 9.89 -4.63 4.48
CA HIS A 71 9.17 -3.42 4.06
C HIS A 71 7.69 -3.60 4.38
N CYS A 72 7.04 -2.56 4.93
CA CYS A 72 5.62 -2.62 5.30
C CYS A 72 4.85 -1.45 4.69
N TYR A 73 3.64 -1.76 4.22
CA TYR A 73 2.65 -0.79 3.79
C TYR A 73 1.39 -0.98 4.65
N THR A 74 1.02 0.06 5.40
CA THR A 74 -0.15 0.10 6.29
C THR A 74 -0.88 1.43 6.09
N SER A 75 -2.20 1.46 6.33
CA SER A 75 -3.08 2.63 6.15
C SER A 75 -3.23 3.47 7.41
#